data_AF-A0A970FM34-F1
#
_entry.id   AF-A0A970FM34-F1
#
_cell.length_a   1.000
_cell.length_b   1.000
_cell.length_c   1.000
_cell.angle_alpha   90.00
_cell.angle_beta   90.00
_cell.angle_gamma   90.00
#
_symmetry.space_group_name_H-M   'P 1'
#
loop_
_entity.id
_entity.type
_entity.pdbx_description
1 polymer ?
#
loop_
_entity_poly.entity_id
_entity_poly.type
_entity_poly.pdbx_seq_one_letter_code
_entity_poly.pdbx_strand_id
1 'polypeptide(L)'
;MLKKKNSKTMRFLYQLTATILIMMILVSCGRNTPSGGDKPENEGKPGVTEQQNKQQDSDKKSEKENDTGKYVTPATAAQSYSQFLEAKSNMVTRLTDALANNPDTGLTSLSFMGLALVDLAMLPATSFGLGDQAAASALGLFGFQDVVYSENGDQYSVKYKNAEGTPCELKGEYNKAADALKCTGLIEGKEELVYEYCKTSFGYVGQIYTIKDDGTSYVYQIAVSGKDGVVGMADATENPESLTGNESIEFPKQCPEWYSIKGDEVTGLTSDGENISFTYTPTEETE
;
A
#
# COMPACT_ATOMS: atom_id res chain seq x y z
N MET A 1 -28.17 -20.37 25.73
CA MET A 1 -28.74 -19.13 25.15
C MET A 1 -27.96 -18.78 23.90
N LEU A 2 -28.60 -18.46 22.77
CA LEU A 2 -27.86 -17.94 21.60
C LEU A 2 -27.54 -16.45 21.84
N LYS A 3 -26.26 -16.06 21.71
CA LYS A 3 -25.89 -14.64 21.57
C LYS A 3 -26.50 -14.13 20.25
N LYS A 4 -27.22 -13.01 20.31
CA LYS A 4 -27.81 -12.36 19.13
C LYS A 4 -26.69 -11.71 18.30
N LYS A 5 -26.22 -12.38 17.24
CA LYS A 5 -25.21 -11.85 16.31
C LYS A 5 -25.66 -10.48 15.80
N ASN A 6 -24.83 -9.45 15.96
CA ASN A 6 -25.15 -8.10 15.50
C ASN A 6 -25.20 -8.08 13.97
N SER A 7 -26.39 -8.00 13.39
CA SER A 7 -26.62 -8.02 11.94
C SER A 7 -26.25 -6.70 11.23
N LYS A 8 -25.41 -5.87 11.85
CA LYS A 8 -24.92 -4.58 11.33
C LYS A 8 -23.54 -4.71 10.67
N THR A 9 -22.53 -5.23 11.34
CA THR A 9 -21.17 -5.35 10.78
C THR A 9 -21.08 -6.36 9.63
N MET A 10 -21.83 -7.46 9.69
CA MET A 10 -21.95 -8.37 8.54
C MET A 10 -22.69 -7.71 7.35
N ARG A 11 -23.56 -6.73 7.61
CA ARG A 11 -24.15 -5.88 6.55
C ARG A 11 -23.12 -4.89 6.01
N PHE A 12 -22.29 -4.27 6.85
CA PHE A 12 -21.24 -3.35 6.45
C PHE A 12 -20.28 -3.98 5.42
N LEU A 13 -19.76 -5.19 5.68
CA LEU A 13 -18.92 -5.92 4.73
C LEU A 13 -19.60 -6.18 3.36
N TYR A 14 -20.87 -6.59 3.37
CA TYR A 14 -21.63 -6.78 2.12
C TYR A 14 -22.02 -5.46 1.44
N GLN A 15 -22.14 -4.36 2.17
CA GLN A 15 -22.47 -3.05 1.62
C GLN A 15 -21.24 -2.34 1.07
N LEU A 16 -20.08 -2.45 1.71
CA LEU A 16 -18.80 -1.93 1.21
C LEU A 16 -18.44 -2.57 -0.14
N THR A 17 -18.50 -3.91 -0.21
CA THR A 17 -18.26 -4.66 -1.46
C THR A 17 -19.29 -4.35 -2.55
N ALA A 18 -20.58 -4.26 -2.20
CA ALA A 18 -21.62 -3.85 -3.16
C ALA A 18 -21.45 -2.41 -3.68
N THR A 19 -21.05 -1.46 -2.82
CA THR A 19 -20.81 -0.07 -3.23
C THR A 19 -19.61 0.05 -4.17
N ILE A 20 -18.52 -0.68 -3.90
CA ILE A 20 -17.35 -0.74 -4.79
C ILE A 20 -17.73 -1.30 -6.17
N LEU A 21 -18.49 -2.40 -6.21
CA LEU A 21 -19.01 -2.97 -7.47
C LEU A 21 -19.91 -2.00 -8.24
N ILE A 22 -20.80 -1.28 -7.55
CA ILE A 22 -21.67 -0.26 -8.17
C ILE A 22 -20.85 0.91 -8.74
N MET A 23 -19.81 1.38 -8.03
CA MET A 23 -18.92 2.44 -8.54
C MET A 23 -18.16 2.01 -9.80
N MET A 24 -17.67 0.76 -9.86
CA MET A 24 -17.03 0.22 -11.08
C MET A 24 -17.98 0.19 -12.28
N ILE A 25 -19.25 -0.21 -12.07
CA ILE A 25 -20.28 -0.22 -13.13
C ILE A 25 -20.57 1.21 -13.63
N LEU A 26 -20.64 2.19 -12.74
CA LEU A 26 -20.94 3.59 -13.11
C LEU A 26 -19.84 4.25 -13.95
N VAL A 27 -18.56 3.93 -13.69
CA VAL A 27 -17.43 4.41 -14.52
C VAL A 27 -17.49 3.83 -15.94
N SER A 28 -18.04 2.63 -16.11
CA SER A 28 -18.14 1.94 -17.42
C SER A 28 -19.25 2.47 -18.35
N CYS A 29 -20.07 3.45 -17.95
CA CYS A 29 -21.19 3.98 -18.74
C CYS A 29 -21.11 5.51 -18.98
N GLY A 30 -19.89 6.06 -19.12
CA GLY A 30 -19.62 7.50 -19.23
C GLY A 30 -19.44 8.10 -20.63
N ARG A 31 -19.88 7.47 -21.74
CA ARG A 31 -19.62 7.96 -23.11
C ARG A 31 -20.88 8.12 -23.98
N ASN A 32 -21.64 9.19 -23.73
CA ASN A 32 -22.70 9.68 -24.63
C ASN A 32 -22.40 11.12 -25.07
N THR A 33 -21.82 11.29 -26.26
CA THR A 33 -21.67 12.58 -26.94
C THR A 33 -22.93 12.94 -27.74
N PRO A 34 -23.58 14.09 -27.51
CA PRO A 34 -24.59 14.61 -28.43
C PRO A 34 -23.97 15.01 -29.78
N SER A 35 -24.66 14.71 -30.87
CA SER A 35 -24.25 15.06 -32.24
C SER A 35 -25.25 16.05 -32.86
N GLY A 36 -24.76 17.02 -33.64
CA GLY A 36 -25.57 17.86 -34.53
C GLY A 36 -25.09 19.30 -34.66
N GLY A 37 -24.84 19.78 -35.88
CA GLY A 37 -24.48 21.18 -36.16
C GLY A 37 -23.63 21.40 -37.42
N ASP A 38 -24.23 21.31 -38.60
CA ASP A 38 -23.65 21.72 -39.90
C ASP A 38 -23.28 23.24 -39.90
N LYS A 39 -22.08 23.69 -40.35
CA LYS A 39 -21.46 23.67 -41.70
C LYS A 39 -22.00 24.81 -42.62
N PRO A 40 -21.24 25.38 -43.59
CA PRO A 40 -19.78 25.42 -43.82
C PRO A 40 -19.25 26.87 -43.58
N GLU A 41 -18.41 27.63 -44.32
CA GLU A 41 -17.49 27.58 -45.51
C GLU A 41 -16.51 28.81 -45.30
N ASN A 42 -15.57 29.32 -46.12
CA ASN A 42 -15.02 29.12 -47.48
C ASN A 42 -13.62 29.81 -47.57
N GLU A 43 -12.80 29.50 -48.59
CA GLU A 43 -11.60 30.24 -49.10
C GLU A 43 -10.42 30.56 -48.13
N GLY A 44 -9.17 30.74 -48.56
CA GLY A 44 -8.53 30.59 -49.88
C GLY A 44 -7.03 30.99 -49.84
N LYS A 45 -6.12 30.16 -50.38
CA LYS A 45 -4.67 30.46 -50.58
C LYS A 45 -4.46 31.36 -51.83
N PRO A 46 -3.30 32.02 -52.10
CA PRO A 46 -1.91 31.62 -51.77
C PRO A 46 -0.91 32.76 -51.43
N GLY A 47 0.41 32.46 -51.40
CA GLY A 47 1.54 33.44 -51.40
C GLY A 47 2.46 33.34 -50.18
N VAL A 48 3.40 32.36 -50.09
CA VAL A 48 4.75 32.38 -50.68
C VAL A 48 5.65 33.53 -50.19
N THR A 49 6.64 33.19 -49.35
CA THR A 49 8.02 33.68 -49.41
C THR A 49 8.92 32.61 -48.81
N GLU A 50 10.04 32.29 -49.45
CA GLU A 50 11.00 31.28 -49.00
C GLU A 50 12.10 31.91 -48.15
N GLN A 51 12.58 31.20 -47.12
CA GLN A 51 13.99 31.26 -46.75
C GLN A 51 14.45 29.92 -46.17
N GLN A 52 15.47 29.34 -46.81
CA GLN A 52 16.08 28.06 -46.45
C GLN A 52 17.52 28.29 -45.94
N ASN A 53 18.15 27.20 -45.46
CA ASN A 53 19.57 27.06 -45.13
C ASN A 53 20.04 27.76 -43.82
N LYS A 54 20.87 27.16 -42.95
CA LYS A 54 21.65 25.89 -43.04
C LYS A 54 21.46 24.96 -41.82
N GLN A 55 22.15 23.82 -41.89
CA GLN A 55 21.98 22.54 -41.18
C GLN A 55 23.10 22.30 -40.13
N GLN A 56 23.04 21.15 -39.43
CA GLN A 56 24.06 20.54 -38.53
C GLN A 56 24.17 21.12 -37.10
N ASP A 57 24.44 20.33 -36.05
CA ASP A 57 24.36 18.86 -35.85
C ASP A 57 24.21 18.55 -34.33
N SER A 58 24.12 17.26 -33.95
CA SER A 58 24.42 16.65 -32.62
C SER A 58 24.29 17.51 -31.33
N ASP A 59 23.55 17.10 -30.29
CA ASP A 59 23.64 15.76 -29.70
C ASP A 59 22.34 15.27 -29.04
N LYS A 60 22.06 13.97 -29.22
CA LYS A 60 21.17 13.23 -28.31
C LYS A 60 21.97 12.80 -27.08
N LYS A 61 21.88 13.54 -25.97
CA LYS A 61 22.34 13.00 -24.69
C LYS A 61 21.28 12.05 -24.13
N SER A 62 21.34 10.78 -24.56
CA SER A 62 20.64 9.69 -23.88
C SER A 62 21.02 9.68 -22.40
N GLU A 63 20.03 9.78 -21.52
CA GLU A 63 20.24 9.46 -20.11
C GLU A 63 20.47 7.95 -20.03
N LYS A 64 21.72 7.58 -19.73
CA LYS A 64 22.03 6.21 -19.32
C LYS A 64 21.56 6.05 -17.89
N GLU A 65 20.79 5.01 -17.63
CA GLU A 65 20.69 4.41 -16.31
C GLU A 65 22.09 3.93 -15.90
N ASN A 66 22.81 4.78 -15.17
CA ASN A 66 23.94 4.33 -14.36
C ASN A 66 23.37 3.87 -13.03
N ASP A 67 22.88 2.63 -12.99
CA ASP A 67 22.59 1.95 -11.73
C ASP A 67 23.87 1.90 -10.88
N THR A 68 23.90 2.83 -9.93
CA THR A 68 24.91 2.99 -8.90
C THR A 68 24.17 3.54 -7.69
N GLY A 69 23.27 2.70 -7.15
CA GLY A 69 22.28 3.02 -6.12
C GLY A 69 22.79 3.88 -4.95
N LYS A 70 22.75 5.21 -5.13
CA LYS A 70 22.82 6.15 -4.01
C LYS A 70 21.50 6.08 -3.27
N TYR A 71 21.48 5.41 -2.12
CA TYR A 71 20.38 5.46 -1.17
C TYR A 71 20.02 6.92 -0.87
N VAL A 72 18.85 7.35 -1.33
CA VAL A 72 18.33 8.70 -1.08
C VAL A 72 17.66 8.68 0.28
N THR A 73 18.37 9.15 1.31
CA THR A 73 17.81 9.31 2.65
C THR A 73 16.52 10.15 2.60
N PRO A 74 15.37 9.64 3.09
CA PRO A 74 14.11 10.36 3.00
C PRO A 74 14.16 11.75 3.66
N ALA A 75 13.58 12.76 2.99
CA ALA A 75 13.48 14.09 3.57
C ALA A 75 12.43 14.11 4.69
N THR A 76 11.29 13.45 4.49
CA THR A 76 10.13 13.38 5.39
C THR A 76 9.75 11.94 5.75
N ALA A 77 8.98 11.76 6.82
CA ALA A 77 8.42 10.47 7.23
C ALA A 77 7.51 9.86 6.15
N ALA A 78 6.70 10.69 5.47
CA ALA A 78 5.89 10.27 4.32
C ALA A 78 6.73 9.67 3.19
N GLN A 79 7.88 10.25 2.85
CA GLN A 79 8.77 9.73 1.81
C GLN A 79 9.42 8.39 2.18
N SER A 80 9.70 8.16 3.47
CA SER A 80 10.18 6.87 3.96
C SER A 80 9.06 5.82 3.91
N TYR A 81 7.87 6.19 4.42
CA TYR A 81 6.70 5.30 4.42
C TYR A 81 6.29 4.90 3.01
N SER A 82 6.28 5.82 2.04
CA SER A 82 6.01 5.49 0.63
C SER A 82 7.03 4.52 0.04
N GLN A 83 8.32 4.65 0.36
CA GLN A 83 9.34 3.71 -0.13
C GLN A 83 9.23 2.32 0.52
N PHE A 84 8.87 2.24 1.81
CA PHE A 84 8.55 0.96 2.46
C PHE A 84 7.28 0.34 1.84
N LEU A 85 6.21 1.12 1.70
CA LEU A 85 4.93 0.69 1.16
C LEU A 85 5.07 0.20 -0.29
N GLU A 86 5.85 0.88 -1.13
CA GLU A 86 6.15 0.46 -2.51
C GLU A 86 6.92 -0.86 -2.53
N ALA A 87 8.05 -0.94 -1.81
CA ALA A 87 8.87 -2.16 -1.76
C ALA A 87 8.07 -3.36 -1.23
N LYS A 88 7.26 -3.16 -0.19
CA LYS A 88 6.35 -4.17 0.33
C LYS A 88 5.25 -4.53 -0.68
N SER A 89 4.58 -3.55 -1.29
CA SER A 89 3.49 -3.81 -2.24
C SER A 89 3.98 -4.62 -3.43
N ASN A 90 5.16 -4.32 -3.96
CA ASN A 90 5.78 -5.09 -5.05
C ASN A 90 6.06 -6.55 -4.65
N MET A 91 6.62 -6.79 -3.46
CA MET A 91 6.87 -8.14 -2.94
C MET A 91 5.57 -8.91 -2.65
N VAL A 92 4.63 -8.29 -1.94
CA VAL A 92 3.33 -8.89 -1.57
C VAL A 92 2.48 -9.17 -2.81
N THR A 93 2.45 -8.28 -3.81
CA THR A 93 1.71 -8.51 -5.06
C THR A 93 2.26 -9.71 -5.80
N ARG A 94 3.59 -9.81 -5.94
CA ARG A 94 4.27 -10.94 -6.58
C ARG A 94 4.01 -12.26 -5.84
N LEU A 95 4.05 -12.25 -4.51
CA LEU A 95 3.73 -13.41 -3.67
C LEU A 95 2.22 -13.78 -3.74
N THR A 96 1.33 -12.79 -3.87
CA THR A 96 -0.11 -13.00 -4.06
C THR A 96 -0.41 -13.66 -5.40
N ASP A 97 0.17 -13.15 -6.49
CA ASP A 97 0.02 -13.69 -7.84
C ASP A 97 0.59 -15.11 -7.95
N ALA A 98 1.77 -15.35 -7.34
CA ALA A 98 2.38 -16.67 -7.31
C ALA A 98 1.53 -17.72 -6.57
N LEU A 99 0.89 -17.35 -5.45
CA LEU A 99 -0.05 -18.23 -4.75
C LEU A 99 -1.35 -18.41 -5.55
N ALA A 100 -1.88 -17.34 -6.16
CA ALA A 100 -3.15 -17.35 -6.90
C ALA A 100 -3.09 -18.19 -8.19
N ASN A 101 -1.97 -18.15 -8.91
CA ASN A 101 -1.77 -18.88 -10.17
C ASN A 101 -1.32 -20.34 -9.98
N ASN A 102 -1.09 -20.79 -8.74
CA ASN A 102 -0.88 -22.18 -8.40
C ASN A 102 -2.23 -22.84 -8.00
N PRO A 103 -2.63 -23.98 -8.61
CA PRO A 103 -3.94 -24.60 -8.36
C PRO A 103 -4.14 -25.09 -6.93
N ASP A 104 -3.07 -25.46 -6.22
CA ASP A 104 -3.12 -26.00 -4.87
C ASP A 104 -3.15 -24.89 -3.81
N THR A 105 -2.65 -23.68 -4.14
CA THR A 105 -2.58 -22.52 -3.22
C THR A 105 -3.44 -21.33 -3.62
N GLY A 106 -4.31 -21.49 -4.63
CA GLY A 106 -5.09 -20.38 -5.20
C GLY A 106 -5.89 -19.58 -4.17
N LEU A 107 -6.48 -20.26 -3.18
CA LEU A 107 -7.22 -19.64 -2.07
C LEU A 107 -6.32 -19.07 -0.97
N THR A 108 -5.08 -19.54 -0.85
CA THR A 108 -4.08 -19.07 0.12
C THR A 108 -3.69 -17.61 -0.12
N SER A 109 -3.78 -17.14 -1.36
CA SER A 109 -3.64 -15.72 -1.73
C SER A 109 -4.57 -14.78 -0.94
N LEU A 110 -5.72 -15.28 -0.45
CA LEU A 110 -6.70 -14.50 0.31
C LEU A 110 -6.23 -14.14 1.72
N SER A 111 -5.23 -14.83 2.31
CA SER A 111 -4.66 -14.46 3.62
C SER A 111 -4.12 -13.02 3.63
N PHE A 112 -3.63 -12.53 2.49
CA PHE A 112 -3.11 -11.16 2.36
C PHE A 112 -4.19 -10.07 2.23
N MET A 113 -5.47 -10.42 2.10
CA MET A 113 -6.56 -9.44 2.02
C MET A 113 -6.62 -8.53 3.25
N GLY A 114 -6.33 -9.06 4.45
CA GLY A 114 -6.27 -8.26 5.67
C GLY A 114 -5.10 -7.27 5.69
N LEU A 115 -3.95 -7.65 5.14
CA LEU A 115 -2.77 -6.78 4.99
C LEU A 115 -3.08 -5.57 4.09
N ALA A 116 -3.74 -5.80 2.96
CA ALA A 116 -4.17 -4.73 2.04
C ALA A 116 -5.19 -3.76 2.70
N LEU A 117 -6.06 -4.26 3.58
CA LEU A 117 -7.00 -3.42 4.34
C LEU A 117 -6.29 -2.55 5.39
N VAL A 118 -5.20 -3.03 6.00
CA VAL A 118 -4.39 -2.19 6.90
C VAL A 118 -3.65 -1.09 6.13
N ASP A 119 -3.11 -1.38 4.95
CA ASP A 119 -2.43 -0.34 4.16
C ASP A 119 -3.38 0.78 3.70
N LEU A 120 -4.65 0.46 3.47
CA LEU A 120 -5.71 1.46 3.28
C LEU A 120 -5.96 2.31 4.55
N ALA A 121 -5.97 1.68 5.74
CA ALA A 121 -6.09 2.39 7.02
C ALA A 121 -4.86 3.28 7.32
N MET A 122 -3.70 2.93 6.78
CA MET A 122 -2.43 3.65 6.93
C MET A 122 -2.19 4.78 5.92
N LEU A 123 -3.13 5.04 4.99
CA LEU A 123 -3.06 6.19 4.08
C LEU A 123 -2.69 7.53 4.77
N PRO A 124 -3.17 7.87 5.99
CA PRO A 124 -2.77 9.10 6.66
C PRO A 124 -1.27 9.27 6.89
N ALA A 125 -0.49 8.19 7.00
CA ALA A 125 0.98 8.27 7.15
C ALA A 125 1.69 8.82 5.90
N THR A 126 1.06 8.76 4.72
CA THR A 126 1.55 9.42 3.49
C THR A 126 1.56 10.96 3.58
N SER A 127 0.99 11.53 4.65
CA SER A 127 0.98 12.98 4.89
C SER A 127 2.04 13.48 5.88
N PHE A 128 2.75 12.58 6.57
CA PHE A 128 3.66 12.95 7.66
C PHE A 128 4.90 13.71 7.18
N GLY A 129 5.08 14.93 7.72
CA GLY A 129 6.12 15.87 7.32
C GLY A 129 5.80 16.69 6.05
N LEU A 130 4.55 16.67 5.56
CA LEU A 130 4.12 17.55 4.47
C LEU A 130 3.59 18.91 4.96
N GLY A 131 3.24 19.01 6.24
CA GLY A 131 2.56 20.18 6.83
C GLY A 131 1.05 20.22 6.55
N ASP A 132 0.33 20.94 7.42
CA ASP A 132 -1.14 20.91 7.54
C ASP A 132 -1.90 21.09 6.21
N GLN A 133 -1.65 22.18 5.47
CA GLN A 133 -2.35 22.45 4.21
C GLN A 133 -2.15 21.34 3.16
N ALA A 134 -0.93 20.78 3.08
CA ALA A 134 -0.63 19.72 2.13
C ALA A 134 -1.24 18.38 2.56
N ALA A 135 -1.20 18.07 3.86
CA ALA A 135 -1.82 16.88 4.44
C ALA A 135 -3.35 16.88 4.23
N ALA A 136 -4.02 17.98 4.58
CA ALA A 136 -5.46 18.13 4.37
C ALA A 136 -5.83 18.04 2.87
N SER A 137 -5.02 18.63 1.98
CA SER A 137 -5.25 18.55 0.53
C SER A 137 -5.09 17.13 -0.01
N ALA A 138 -4.03 16.42 0.40
CA ALA A 138 -3.76 15.05 -0.06
C ALA A 138 -4.83 14.06 0.43
N LEU A 139 -5.19 14.11 1.71
CA LEU A 139 -6.17 13.20 2.29
C LEU A 139 -7.61 13.51 1.83
N GLY A 140 -7.91 14.78 1.51
CA GLY A 140 -9.17 15.18 0.88
C GLY A 140 -9.40 14.52 -0.49
N LEU A 141 -8.35 14.23 -1.27
CA LEU A 141 -8.46 13.49 -2.54
C LEU A 141 -8.90 12.03 -2.33
N PHE A 142 -8.54 11.44 -1.19
CA PHE A 142 -9.00 10.11 -0.76
C PHE A 142 -10.34 10.15 0.00
N GLY A 143 -11.03 11.30 0.02
CA GLY A 143 -12.35 11.45 0.63
C GLY A 143 -12.37 11.58 2.15
N PHE A 144 -11.21 11.77 2.80
CA PHE A 144 -11.14 11.99 4.24
C PHE A 144 -11.76 13.35 4.60
N GLN A 145 -12.58 13.39 5.66
CA GLN A 145 -13.32 14.58 6.10
C GLN A 145 -12.91 14.99 7.51
N ASP A 146 -13.10 16.28 7.82
CA ASP A 146 -12.69 16.92 9.07
C ASP A 146 -11.23 16.61 9.47
N VAL A 147 -10.34 16.63 8.47
CA VAL A 147 -8.91 16.37 8.65
C VAL A 147 -8.29 17.48 9.50
N VAL A 148 -7.69 17.10 10.62
CA VAL A 148 -6.87 17.97 11.48
C VAL A 148 -5.49 17.34 11.59
N TYR A 149 -4.50 17.99 10.97
CA TYR A 149 -3.10 17.59 11.00
C TYR A 149 -2.36 18.28 12.15
N SER A 150 -1.31 17.63 12.65
CA SER A 150 -0.39 18.18 13.63
C SER A 150 0.95 17.46 13.57
N GLU A 151 2.04 18.20 13.73
CA GLU A 151 3.41 17.68 13.78
C GLU A 151 4.25 18.44 14.82
N ASN A 152 5.21 17.74 15.42
CA ASN A 152 6.16 18.29 16.38
C ASN A 152 7.47 17.52 16.29
N GLY A 153 8.38 17.96 15.42
CA GLY A 153 9.66 17.29 15.18
C GLY A 153 9.48 15.97 14.41
N ASP A 154 9.66 14.85 15.12
CA ASP A 154 9.50 13.47 14.65
C ASP A 154 8.12 12.87 14.96
N GLN A 155 7.28 13.57 15.74
CA GLN A 155 5.94 13.13 16.11
C GLN A 155 4.85 13.75 15.21
N TYR A 156 3.90 12.92 14.79
CA TYR A 156 2.80 13.27 13.89
C TYR A 156 1.44 12.79 14.43
N SER A 157 0.37 13.51 14.10
CA SER A 157 -1.01 13.11 14.38
C SER A 157 -1.97 13.64 13.32
N VAL A 158 -2.68 12.73 12.65
CA VAL A 158 -3.81 13.04 11.76
C VAL A 158 -5.10 12.58 12.42
N LYS A 159 -6.01 13.51 12.68
CA LYS A 159 -7.40 13.23 13.09
C LYS A 159 -8.33 13.41 11.91
N TYR A 160 -9.35 12.57 11.81
CA TYR A 160 -10.34 12.59 10.74
C TYR A 160 -11.64 11.89 11.17
N LYS A 161 -12.66 11.94 10.33
CA LYS A 161 -13.82 11.04 10.42
C LYS A 161 -13.79 10.03 9.28
N ASN A 162 -14.10 8.77 9.58
CA ASN A 162 -14.32 7.75 8.55
C ASN A 162 -15.65 7.99 7.81
N ALA A 163 -15.96 7.15 6.82
CA ALA A 163 -17.18 7.27 6.01
C ALA A 163 -18.51 7.10 6.79
N GLU A 164 -18.48 6.59 8.02
CA GLU A 164 -19.66 6.51 8.92
C GLU A 164 -19.78 7.74 9.84
N GLY A 165 -18.80 8.66 9.82
CA GLY A 165 -18.69 9.78 10.74
C GLY A 165 -17.95 9.46 12.04
N THR A 166 -17.46 8.23 12.22
CA THR A 166 -16.74 7.78 13.42
C THR A 166 -15.38 8.48 13.53
N PRO A 167 -15.02 9.05 14.70
CA PRO A 167 -13.72 9.69 14.88
C PRO A 167 -12.57 8.69 14.86
N CYS A 168 -11.56 8.99 14.04
CA CYS A 168 -10.31 8.24 13.92
C CYS A 168 -9.10 9.16 14.11
N GLU A 169 -8.00 8.59 14.59
CA GLU A 169 -6.71 9.27 14.76
C GLU A 169 -5.56 8.32 14.38
N LEU A 170 -4.66 8.73 13.48
CA LEU A 170 -3.40 8.03 13.26
C LEU A 170 -2.26 8.89 13.83
N LYS A 171 -1.58 8.35 14.84
CA LYS A 171 -0.34 8.91 15.40
C LYS A 171 0.87 8.25 14.74
N GLY A 172 1.99 8.96 14.64
CA GLY A 172 3.26 8.43 14.15
C GLY A 172 4.47 9.03 14.87
N GLU A 173 5.53 8.25 15.01
CA GLU A 173 6.84 8.65 15.54
C GLU A 173 7.93 8.14 14.57
N TYR A 174 8.72 9.06 14.00
CA TYR A 174 9.67 8.76 12.91
C TYR A 174 11.13 8.91 13.33
N ASN A 175 11.79 7.78 13.55
CA ASN A 175 13.23 7.74 13.78
C ASN A 175 14.00 7.87 12.45
N LYS A 176 14.32 9.12 12.09
CA LYS A 176 15.09 9.45 10.88
C LYS A 176 16.51 8.86 10.85
N ALA A 177 17.08 8.44 11.98
CA ALA A 177 18.42 7.83 12.02
C ALA A 177 18.39 6.32 11.74
N ALA A 178 17.30 5.64 12.10
CA ALA A 178 17.04 4.24 11.75
C ALA A 178 16.25 4.07 10.43
N ASP A 179 15.74 5.18 9.87
CA ASP A 179 14.81 5.19 8.73
C ASP A 179 13.60 4.27 9.02
N ALA A 180 12.94 4.58 10.14
CA ALA A 180 11.92 3.75 10.79
C ALA A 180 10.74 4.61 11.27
N LEU A 181 9.52 4.09 11.17
CA LEU A 181 8.30 4.73 11.62
C LEU A 181 7.48 3.76 12.47
N LYS A 182 7.04 4.21 13.64
CA LYS A 182 6.01 3.51 14.44
C LYS A 182 4.74 4.35 14.46
N CYS A 183 3.60 3.72 14.21
CA CYS A 183 2.29 4.35 14.18
C CYS A 183 1.31 3.64 15.11
N THR A 184 0.40 4.41 15.70
CA THR A 184 -0.75 3.93 16.46
C THR A 184 -2.02 4.47 15.81
N GLY A 185 -2.88 3.57 15.34
CA GLY A 185 -4.21 3.89 14.82
C GLY A 185 -5.27 3.73 15.91
N LEU A 186 -6.10 4.76 16.08
CA LEU A 186 -7.15 4.81 17.08
C LEU A 186 -8.54 5.02 16.47
N ILE A 187 -9.54 4.32 17.00
CA ILE A 187 -10.95 4.47 16.66
C ILE A 187 -11.73 4.76 17.95
N GLU A 188 -12.52 5.84 17.97
CA GLU A 188 -13.17 6.38 19.19
C GLU A 188 -12.18 6.62 20.37
N GLY A 189 -10.88 6.77 20.09
CA GLY A 189 -9.84 6.94 21.11
C GLY A 189 -9.31 5.65 21.75
N LYS A 190 -9.72 4.47 21.28
CA LYS A 190 -9.10 3.17 21.60
C LYS A 190 -8.01 2.85 20.59
N GLU A 191 -6.91 2.20 21.00
CA GLU A 191 -5.93 1.63 20.08
C GLU A 191 -6.54 0.38 19.41
N GLU A 192 -6.53 0.34 18.07
CA GLU A 192 -7.01 -0.80 17.27
C GLU A 192 -5.93 -1.30 16.28
N LEU A 193 -4.86 -0.52 16.08
CA LEU A 193 -3.75 -0.79 15.15
C LEU A 193 -2.45 -0.26 15.74
N VAL A 194 -1.38 -1.07 15.71
CA VAL A 194 0.01 -0.60 15.78
C VAL A 194 0.75 -1.11 14.55
N TYR A 195 1.39 -0.20 13.82
CA TYR A 195 2.08 -0.47 12.57
C TYR A 195 3.50 0.08 12.67
N GLU A 196 4.49 -0.74 12.36
CA GLU A 196 5.89 -0.39 12.57
C GLU A 196 6.73 -0.91 11.40
N TYR A 197 7.68 -0.11 10.91
CA TYR A 197 8.73 -0.59 10.01
C TYR A 197 10.07 0.04 10.34
N CYS A 198 11.15 -0.66 9.98
CA CYS A 198 12.52 -0.20 10.08
C CYS A 198 13.29 -0.56 8.81
N LYS A 199 14.22 0.31 8.40
CA LYS A 199 15.21 -0.01 7.38
C LYS A 199 16.18 -1.07 7.89
N THR A 200 16.62 -1.98 7.02
CA THR A 200 17.68 -2.96 7.31
C THR A 200 18.75 -2.96 6.23
N SER A 201 19.85 -3.68 6.47
CA SER A 201 20.93 -3.86 5.49
C SER A 201 20.53 -4.61 4.21
N PHE A 202 19.40 -5.32 4.20
CA PHE A 202 18.87 -6.02 3.02
C PHE A 202 17.66 -5.32 2.37
N GLY A 203 16.95 -4.46 3.10
CA GLY A 203 15.79 -3.75 2.58
C GLY A 203 14.96 -3.12 3.69
N TYR A 204 13.90 -3.79 4.10
CA TYR A 204 13.01 -3.37 5.20
C TYR A 204 12.51 -4.56 6.01
N VAL A 205 12.17 -4.29 7.26
CA VAL A 205 11.35 -5.16 8.10
C VAL A 205 10.17 -4.37 8.66
N GLY A 206 9.02 -5.01 8.82
CA GLY A 206 7.81 -4.39 9.33
C GLY A 206 6.93 -5.35 10.10
N GLN A 207 6.20 -4.84 11.08
CA GLN A 207 5.23 -5.58 11.87
C GLN A 207 3.95 -4.76 12.05
N ILE A 208 2.83 -5.47 12.09
CA ILE A 208 1.50 -4.88 12.12
C ILE A 208 0.65 -5.67 13.10
N TYR A 209 0.36 -5.09 14.25
CA TYR A 209 -0.56 -5.61 15.25
C TYR A 209 -1.94 -4.97 15.08
N THR A 210 -2.97 -5.78 14.93
CA THR A 210 -4.38 -5.34 14.76
C THR A 210 -5.26 -5.96 15.83
N ILE A 211 -6.26 -5.20 16.29
CA ILE A 211 -7.34 -5.69 17.17
C ILE A 211 -8.62 -5.77 16.34
N LYS A 212 -9.40 -6.84 16.52
CA LYS A 212 -10.65 -7.12 15.79
C LYS A 212 -11.88 -6.80 16.66
N ASP A 213 -13.04 -6.57 16.04
CA ASP A 213 -14.36 -6.31 16.67
C ASP A 213 -14.73 -7.23 17.87
N ASP A 214 -14.21 -8.46 17.90
CA ASP A 214 -14.50 -9.47 18.92
C ASP A 214 -13.49 -9.49 20.09
N GLY A 215 -12.46 -8.64 20.04
CA GLY A 215 -11.37 -8.57 21.01
C GLY A 215 -10.23 -9.56 20.76
N THR A 216 -10.25 -10.34 19.67
CA THR A 216 -9.06 -11.08 19.23
C THR A 216 -8.07 -10.13 18.53
N SER A 217 -6.77 -10.41 18.67
CA SER A 217 -5.73 -9.62 18.02
C SER A 217 -4.92 -10.49 17.06
N TYR A 218 -4.25 -9.88 16.09
CA TYR A 218 -3.55 -10.57 15.01
C TYR A 218 -2.36 -9.76 14.52
N VAL A 219 -1.25 -10.44 14.26
CA VAL A 219 0.01 -9.84 13.81
C VAL A 219 0.39 -10.31 12.41
N TYR A 220 0.73 -9.35 11.55
CA TYR A 220 1.52 -9.58 10.34
C TYR A 220 2.98 -9.22 10.63
N GLN A 221 3.91 -10.06 10.19
CA GLN A 221 5.36 -9.80 10.19
C GLN A 221 5.86 -9.87 8.75
N ILE A 222 6.75 -8.94 8.36
CA ILE A 222 7.05 -8.68 6.94
C ILE A 222 8.53 -8.38 6.77
N ALA A 223 9.23 -9.17 5.96
CA ALA A 223 10.60 -8.91 5.55
C ALA A 223 10.65 -8.67 4.03
N VAL A 224 11.36 -7.63 3.59
CA VAL A 224 11.45 -7.23 2.17
C VAL A 224 12.91 -7.05 1.76
N SER A 225 13.33 -7.71 0.69
CA SER A 225 14.69 -7.69 0.13
C SER A 225 14.62 -7.54 -1.40
N GLY A 226 14.29 -6.34 -1.88
CA GLY A 226 14.06 -6.07 -3.30
C GLY A 226 12.76 -6.71 -3.79
N LYS A 227 12.85 -7.71 -4.67
CA LYS A 227 11.70 -8.51 -5.16
C LYS A 227 11.43 -9.79 -4.35
N ASP A 228 12.30 -10.07 -3.38
CA ASP A 228 12.21 -11.22 -2.48
C ASP A 228 11.69 -10.80 -1.11
N GLY A 229 11.12 -11.73 -0.35
CA GLY A 229 10.63 -11.44 1.00
C GLY A 229 9.84 -12.57 1.65
N VAL A 230 9.34 -12.27 2.85
CA VAL A 230 8.53 -13.17 3.68
C VAL A 230 7.38 -12.37 4.30
N VAL A 231 6.18 -12.95 4.31
CA VAL A 231 5.03 -12.49 5.11
C VAL A 231 4.66 -13.61 6.09
N GLY A 232 4.76 -13.33 7.38
CA GLY A 232 4.33 -14.18 8.49
C GLY A 232 3.05 -13.65 9.14
N MET A 233 2.26 -14.55 9.70
CA MET A 233 0.88 -14.32 10.12
C MET A 233 0.54 -15.14 11.37
N ALA A 234 0.04 -14.50 12.43
CA ALA A 234 -0.32 -15.16 13.68
C ALA A 234 -1.50 -14.47 14.39
N ASP A 235 -2.36 -15.23 15.07
CA ASP A 235 -3.15 -14.66 16.17
C ASP A 235 -2.22 -14.20 17.30
N ALA A 236 -2.53 -13.06 17.90
CA ALA A 236 -1.73 -12.41 18.93
C ALA A 236 -2.53 -12.24 20.23
N THR A 237 -1.83 -12.31 21.37
CA THR A 237 -2.40 -12.05 22.70
C THR A 237 -2.00 -10.70 23.28
N GLU A 238 -0.93 -10.11 22.75
CA GLU A 238 -0.40 -8.78 23.10
C GLU A 238 0.35 -8.18 21.91
N ASN A 239 0.64 -6.89 21.97
CA ASN A 239 1.40 -6.16 20.96
C ASN A 239 2.89 -6.60 21.01
N PRO A 240 3.53 -6.99 19.89
CA PRO A 240 4.93 -7.42 19.87
C PRO A 240 5.93 -6.38 20.41
N GLU A 241 7.12 -6.86 20.76
CA GLU A 241 8.28 -5.98 21.02
C GLU A 241 8.61 -5.13 19.77
N SER A 242 9.11 -3.91 19.99
CA SER A 242 9.45 -2.98 18.89
C SER A 242 10.61 -3.49 18.02
N LEU A 243 10.60 -3.13 16.73
CA LEU A 243 11.64 -3.53 15.78
C LEU A 243 12.97 -2.85 16.10
N THR A 244 14.07 -3.59 15.97
CA THR A 244 15.42 -3.09 16.28
C THR A 244 16.23 -2.69 15.04
N GLY A 245 15.80 -3.10 13.84
CA GLY A 245 16.54 -2.96 12.59
C GLY A 245 17.58 -4.08 12.35
N ASN A 246 17.71 -5.03 13.29
CA ASN A 246 18.65 -6.15 13.24
C ASN A 246 17.95 -7.50 12.95
N GLU A 247 16.64 -7.47 12.68
CA GLU A 247 15.84 -8.66 12.38
C GLU A 247 16.33 -9.31 11.08
N SER A 248 16.49 -10.64 11.08
CA SER A 248 16.88 -11.38 9.86
C SER A 248 15.73 -11.41 8.84
N ILE A 249 16.03 -11.61 7.55
CA ILE A 249 14.99 -11.79 6.51
C ILE A 249 14.00 -12.93 6.82
N GLU A 250 14.44 -13.94 7.58
CA GLU A 250 13.62 -15.08 7.98
C GLU A 250 12.74 -14.79 9.21
N PHE A 251 12.79 -13.59 9.82
CA PHE A 251 12.07 -13.30 11.06
C PHE A 251 10.56 -13.61 11.03
N PRO A 252 9.81 -13.42 9.92
CA PRO A 252 8.38 -13.72 9.91
C PRO A 252 8.07 -15.23 9.93
N LYS A 253 9.08 -16.10 9.71
CA LYS A 253 8.91 -17.57 9.75
C LYS A 253 8.80 -18.13 11.17
N GLN A 254 8.84 -17.28 12.19
CA GLN A 254 8.45 -17.62 13.57
C GLN A 254 6.92 -17.66 13.76
N CYS A 255 6.16 -17.11 12.83
CA CYS A 255 4.70 -17.21 12.81
C CYS A 255 4.23 -18.64 12.43
N PRO A 256 3.05 -19.09 12.90
CA PRO A 256 2.51 -20.40 12.55
C PRO A 256 2.01 -20.48 11.10
N GLU A 257 1.62 -19.35 10.48
CA GLU A 257 1.40 -19.22 9.05
C GLU A 257 2.47 -18.28 8.48
N TRP A 258 3.13 -18.66 7.38
CA TRP A 258 4.04 -17.77 6.65
C TRP A 258 4.24 -18.19 5.20
N TYR A 259 4.48 -17.22 4.33
CA TYR A 259 4.80 -17.44 2.91
C TYR A 259 6.00 -16.59 2.52
N SER A 260 6.87 -17.12 1.67
CA SER A 260 8.08 -16.44 1.19
C SER A 260 8.29 -16.65 -0.29
N ILE A 261 8.92 -15.68 -0.93
CA ILE A 261 9.40 -15.77 -2.31
C ILE A 261 10.85 -15.30 -2.39
N LYS A 262 11.70 -16.08 -3.06
CA LYS A 262 13.14 -15.85 -3.18
C LYS A 262 13.64 -16.24 -4.56
N GLY A 263 14.08 -15.28 -5.37
CA GLY A 263 14.08 -15.48 -6.81
C GLY A 263 12.67 -15.93 -7.22
N ASP A 264 12.54 -16.97 -8.03
CA ASP A 264 11.26 -17.57 -8.42
C ASP A 264 10.83 -18.76 -7.54
N GLU A 265 11.53 -19.05 -6.44
CA GLU A 265 11.16 -20.10 -5.50
C GLU A 265 10.17 -19.57 -4.45
N VAL A 266 8.99 -20.18 -4.35
CA VAL A 266 7.98 -19.92 -3.30
C VAL A 266 8.00 -21.06 -2.29
N THR A 267 8.13 -20.73 -1.00
CA THR A 267 7.98 -21.68 0.10
C THR A 267 7.14 -21.09 1.23
N GLY A 268 6.45 -21.94 1.99
CA GLY A 268 5.58 -21.49 3.07
C GLY A 268 5.08 -22.59 4.01
N LEU A 269 4.47 -22.16 5.11
CA LEU A 269 3.71 -22.96 6.05
C LEU A 269 2.29 -22.38 6.11
N THR A 270 1.29 -23.19 5.77
CA THR A 270 -0.13 -22.77 5.77
C THR A 270 -0.72 -22.75 7.18
N SER A 271 -1.87 -22.09 7.36
CA SER A 271 -2.54 -21.97 8.67
C SER A 271 -3.10 -23.29 9.24
N ASP A 272 -3.16 -24.37 8.45
CA ASP A 272 -3.42 -25.75 8.88
C ASP A 272 -2.13 -26.59 9.08
N GLY A 273 -0.95 -26.01 8.79
CA GLY A 273 0.36 -26.61 9.08
C GLY A 273 0.98 -27.40 7.92
N GLU A 274 0.44 -27.33 6.71
CA GLU A 274 1.04 -27.94 5.52
C GLU A 274 2.19 -27.08 4.97
N ASN A 275 3.22 -27.74 4.45
CA ASN A 275 4.41 -27.07 3.89
C ASN A 275 4.27 -26.98 2.37
N ILE A 276 4.28 -25.76 1.82
CA ILE A 276 4.24 -25.52 0.38
C ILE A 276 5.65 -25.23 -0.16
N SER A 277 5.94 -25.70 -1.36
CA SER A 277 7.21 -25.45 -2.07
C SER A 277 6.99 -25.60 -3.57
N PHE A 278 7.16 -24.52 -4.34
CA PHE A 278 7.00 -24.54 -5.80
C PHE A 278 7.79 -23.44 -6.50
N THR A 279 8.02 -23.56 -7.81
CA THR A 279 8.56 -22.48 -8.64
C THR A 279 7.43 -21.65 -9.22
N TYR A 280 7.46 -20.35 -8.99
CA TYR A 280 6.60 -19.37 -9.63
C TYR A 280 7.06 -19.13 -11.07
N THR A 281 6.16 -19.32 -12.03
CA THR A 281 6.35 -18.81 -13.39
C THR A 281 5.44 -17.59 -13.54
N PRO A 282 5.98 -16.37 -13.67
CA PRO A 282 5.15 -15.19 -13.97
C PRO A 282 4.37 -15.41 -15.26
N THR A 283 3.09 -15.03 -15.25
CA THR A 283 2.32 -14.90 -16.51
C THR A 283 2.95 -13.77 -17.31
N GLU A 284 3.32 -14.02 -18.58
CA GLU A 284 3.92 -12.97 -19.43
C GLU A 284 2.95 -11.78 -19.57
N GLU A 285 3.42 -10.57 -19.32
CA GLU A 285 2.70 -9.35 -19.69
C GLU A 285 2.64 -9.28 -21.22
N THR A 286 1.47 -9.50 -21.81
CA THR A 286 1.24 -9.28 -23.24
C THR A 286 1.26 -7.78 -23.54
N GLU A 287 2.27 -7.34 -24.28
CA GLU A 287 2.43 -5.98 -24.85
C GLU A 287 1.25 -5.52 -25.74
#